data_AF-K2EW74-F1
#
_entry.id   AF-K2EW74-F1
#
_cell.length_a   1.000
_cell.length_b   1.000
_cell.length_c   1.000
_cell.angle_alpha   90.00
_cell.angle_beta   90.00
_cell.angle_gamma   90.00
#
_symmetry.space_group_name_H-M   'P 1'
#
loop_
_entity.id
_entity.type
_entity.pdbx_description
1 polymer ?
#
loop_
_entity_poly.entity_id
_entity_poly.type
_entity_poly.pdbx_seq_one_letter_code
_entity_poly.pdbx_strand_id
1 'polypeptide(L)'
;GDDADDYPYLRESTETDTNPFGPYFLPHQLNRYTNVLGKIDYDGLLCTFVNDICTNKYGYRVVKVDDFSEFFTTFPENEFGRNIYYYDGTAGPFIVNSPWIMRNDLGSNLLILNSDLIVQENIEYGTEQITGDDNINRLSSIGFLVKGNITVDPSVTHMVGVYIALGEENIERCPLLENPPGICSDDQAEPDNFCDKSLPNSCSSGFDCLSCGRITSGSSSTNQLQVNGLMMARQFNFQRGLVTVENIPSENITFDGRAIVNPPPGLEDFTKALPVIREVTP
;
A
#
# COMPACT_ATOMS: atom_id res chain seq x y z
N GLY A 1 4.19 53.04 11.74
CA GLY A 1 2.81 52.92 11.20
C GLY A 1 2.71 51.50 10.77
N ASP A 2 2.71 50.67 11.80
CA ASP A 2 2.76 49.22 11.75
C ASP A 2 1.32 48.75 11.84
N ASP A 3 0.92 47.82 11.00
CA ASP A 3 -0.04 46.79 11.39
C ASP A 3 0.28 45.56 10.54
N ALA A 4 0.82 44.58 11.26
CA ALA A 4 1.10 43.24 10.78
C ALA A 4 -0.21 42.45 10.83
N ASP A 5 -0.57 41.82 9.72
CA ASP A 5 -1.71 40.91 9.65
C ASP A 5 -1.42 39.65 10.47
N ASP A 6 -2.20 39.53 11.54
CA ASP A 6 -2.19 38.53 12.59
C ASP A 6 -2.87 37.24 12.07
N TYR A 7 -2.12 36.15 11.92
CA TYR A 7 -2.69 34.83 11.65
C TYR A 7 -3.28 34.25 12.95
N PRO A 8 -4.55 33.80 12.97
CA PRO A 8 -5.14 33.25 14.18
C PRO A 8 -4.59 31.84 14.43
N TYR A 9 -3.68 31.71 15.39
CA TYR A 9 -3.38 30.42 15.99
C TYR A 9 -4.64 29.83 16.63
N LEU A 10 -4.87 28.56 16.33
CA LEU A 10 -5.90 27.71 16.90
C LEU A 10 -5.89 27.82 18.42
N ARG A 11 -7.00 28.31 18.98
CA ARG A 11 -7.25 28.22 20.43
C ARG A 11 -7.43 26.74 20.78
N GLU A 12 -6.45 26.19 21.49
CA GLU A 12 -6.66 24.99 22.29
C GLU A 12 -7.83 25.25 23.25
N SER A 13 -8.82 24.37 23.22
CA SER A 13 -9.91 24.36 24.18
C SER A 13 -9.32 24.10 25.57
N THR A 14 -9.35 25.10 26.43
CA THR A 14 -9.05 24.98 27.87
C THR A 14 -10.21 24.30 28.61
N GLU A 15 -10.69 23.18 28.08
CA GLU A 15 -11.53 22.27 28.85
C GLU A 15 -10.56 21.35 29.59
N THR A 16 -10.56 21.47 30.92
CA THR A 16 -9.82 20.60 31.83
C THR A 16 -10.42 19.21 31.77
N ASP A 17 -10.20 18.51 30.67
CA ASP A 17 -10.50 17.10 30.54
C ASP A 17 -9.42 16.37 31.34
N THR A 18 -9.82 15.90 32.52
CA THR A 18 -8.99 15.05 33.40
C THR A 18 -8.88 13.64 32.82
N ASN A 19 -8.59 13.55 31.53
CA ASN A 19 -8.31 12.30 30.88
C ASN A 19 -6.94 11.82 31.39
N PRO A 20 -6.87 10.72 32.17
CA PRO A 20 -5.59 10.20 32.68
C PRO A 20 -4.66 9.70 31.57
N PHE A 21 -5.11 9.69 30.32
CA PHE A 21 -4.37 9.27 29.15
C PHE A 21 -3.72 10.42 28.35
N GLY A 22 -3.85 11.68 28.79
CA GLY A 22 -3.29 12.84 28.07
C GLY A 22 -4.06 13.16 26.77
N PRO A 23 -3.67 14.22 26.05
CA PRO A 23 -4.28 14.55 24.76
C PRO A 23 -4.00 13.42 23.77
N TYR A 24 -5.07 12.76 23.29
CA TYR A 24 -4.96 11.83 22.17
C TYR A 24 -4.63 12.63 20.91
N PHE A 25 -3.36 12.61 20.50
CA PHE A 25 -2.98 13.07 19.16
C PHE A 25 -3.42 12.00 18.16
N LEU A 26 -4.65 12.15 17.67
CA LEU A 26 -5.12 11.34 16.55
C LEU A 26 -4.21 11.61 15.34
N PRO A 27 -3.93 10.60 14.50
CA PRO A 27 -3.23 10.79 13.24
C PRO A 27 -3.88 11.92 12.44
N HIS A 28 -3.18 13.04 12.29
CA HIS A 28 -3.66 14.19 11.54
C HIS A 28 -3.09 14.13 10.12
N GLN A 29 -3.86 14.51 9.10
CA GLN A 29 -3.42 14.47 7.70
C GLN A 29 -2.19 15.37 7.43
N LEU A 30 -1.90 16.32 8.34
CA LEU A 30 -0.72 17.19 8.26
C LEU A 30 0.54 16.61 8.96
N ASN A 31 0.40 15.53 9.73
CA ASN A 31 1.54 14.93 10.42
C ASN A 31 2.51 14.31 9.41
N ARG A 32 3.78 14.71 9.48
CA ARG A 32 4.84 14.13 8.65
C ARG A 32 5.37 12.87 9.32
N TYR A 33 4.86 11.72 8.90
CA TYR A 33 5.47 10.44 9.24
C TYR A 33 6.69 10.23 8.33
N THR A 34 7.89 10.34 8.88
CA THR A 34 9.11 9.98 8.15
C THR A 34 9.43 8.53 8.42
N ASN A 35 9.47 7.73 7.36
CA ASN A 35 9.90 6.35 7.47
C ASN A 35 11.44 6.32 7.38
N VAL A 36 12.09 5.71 8.37
CA VAL A 36 13.55 5.49 8.38
C VAL A 36 13.94 4.35 7.41
N LEU A 37 12.95 3.69 6.82
CA LEU A 37 13.16 2.66 5.82
C LEU A 37 13.97 3.22 4.64
N GLY A 38 14.94 2.43 4.19
CA GLY A 38 15.83 2.79 3.10
C GLY A 38 15.10 3.07 1.79
N LYS A 39 15.85 3.47 0.75
CA LYS A 39 15.30 3.62 -0.59
C LYS A 39 15.14 2.24 -1.24
N ILE A 40 13.96 1.95 -1.77
CA ILE A 40 13.78 0.77 -2.65
C ILE A 40 14.51 1.04 -3.97
N ASP A 41 15.49 0.20 -4.30
CA ASP A 41 16.19 0.23 -5.59
C ASP A 41 15.32 -0.47 -6.65
N TYR A 42 14.22 0.18 -7.03
CA TYR A 42 13.23 -0.34 -7.98
C TYR A 42 13.89 -0.79 -9.29
N ASP A 43 14.79 0.03 -9.83
CA ASP A 43 15.52 -0.28 -11.06
C ASP A 43 16.39 -1.54 -10.91
N GLY A 44 16.99 -1.75 -9.74
CA GLY A 44 17.74 -2.97 -9.43
C GLY A 44 16.87 -4.23 -9.33
N LEU A 45 15.58 -4.10 -9.04
CA LEU A 45 14.64 -5.23 -8.97
C LEU A 45 14.22 -5.73 -10.35
N LEU A 46 14.28 -4.86 -11.37
CA LEU A 46 13.94 -5.18 -12.75
C LEU A 46 15.17 -5.50 -13.59
N CYS A 47 14.93 -6.05 -14.79
CA CYS A 47 15.95 -6.38 -15.76
C CYS A 47 15.37 -6.36 -17.19
N THR A 48 16.23 -6.44 -18.19
CA THR A 48 15.80 -6.59 -19.59
C THR A 48 15.33 -8.03 -19.83
N PHE A 49 14.04 -8.20 -20.14
CA PHE A 49 13.43 -9.49 -20.38
C PHE A 49 13.90 -10.13 -21.70
N VAL A 50 14.15 -11.43 -21.68
CA VAL A 50 14.38 -12.27 -22.86
C VAL A 50 13.43 -13.45 -22.75
N ASN A 51 12.43 -13.52 -23.64
CA ASN A 51 11.31 -14.48 -23.54
C ASN A 51 10.61 -14.41 -22.17
N ASP A 52 10.24 -13.20 -21.75
CA ASP A 52 9.48 -12.93 -20.52
C ASP A 52 10.15 -13.36 -19.22
N ILE A 53 11.44 -13.69 -19.26
CA ILE A 53 12.24 -14.04 -18.08
C ILE A 53 13.53 -13.23 -18.10
N CYS A 54 13.99 -12.82 -16.93
CA CYS A 54 15.34 -12.33 -16.73
C CYS A 54 15.85 -12.58 -15.31
N THR A 55 17.11 -12.25 -15.07
CA THR A 55 17.72 -12.25 -13.73
C THR A 55 18.11 -10.81 -13.39
N ASN A 56 17.63 -10.31 -12.26
CA ASN A 56 17.88 -8.93 -11.87
C ASN A 56 19.27 -8.75 -11.26
N LYS A 57 19.59 -7.50 -10.86
CA LYS A 57 20.87 -7.11 -10.26
C LYS A 57 21.21 -7.91 -8.98
N TYR A 58 20.21 -8.46 -8.30
CA TYR A 58 20.34 -9.19 -7.05
C TYR A 58 20.37 -10.71 -7.23
N GLY A 59 20.30 -11.21 -8.47
CA GLY A 59 20.29 -12.64 -8.77
C GLY A 59 18.92 -13.29 -8.64
N TYR A 60 17.84 -12.53 -8.46
CA TYR A 60 16.48 -13.06 -8.46
C TYR A 60 15.97 -13.25 -9.88
N ARG A 61 15.25 -14.35 -10.10
CA ARG A 61 14.52 -14.59 -11.34
C ARG A 61 13.30 -13.68 -11.37
N VAL A 62 13.17 -12.91 -12.44
CA VAL A 62 12.03 -12.05 -12.73
C VAL A 62 11.26 -12.65 -13.90
N VAL A 63 9.97 -12.85 -13.72
CA VAL A 63 9.06 -13.38 -14.74
C VAL A 63 8.05 -12.31 -15.08
N LYS A 64 7.99 -11.91 -16.35
CA LYS A 64 6.94 -11.04 -16.85
C LYS A 64 5.66 -11.85 -17.01
N VAL A 65 4.54 -11.30 -16.54
CA VAL A 65 3.23 -11.94 -16.60
C VAL A 65 2.21 -10.95 -17.17
N ASP A 66 1.33 -11.45 -18.02
CA ASP A 66 0.23 -10.67 -18.61
C ASP A 66 -1.07 -10.84 -17.80
N ASP A 67 -1.22 -11.94 -17.08
CA ASP A 67 -2.32 -12.24 -16.15
C ASP A 67 -1.84 -13.22 -15.06
N PHE A 68 -2.43 -13.15 -13.87
CA PHE A 68 -2.10 -14.00 -12.73
C PHE A 68 -2.92 -15.28 -12.64
N SER A 69 -3.87 -15.52 -13.56
CA SER A 69 -4.44 -16.87 -13.70
C SER A 69 -3.34 -17.93 -13.89
N GLU A 70 -2.22 -17.53 -14.52
CA GLU A 70 -1.02 -18.35 -14.65
C GLU A 70 -0.20 -18.48 -13.35
N PHE A 71 -0.28 -17.53 -12.42
CA PHE A 71 0.57 -17.54 -11.22
C PHE A 71 0.36 -18.80 -10.37
N PHE A 72 -0.88 -19.14 -10.04
CA PHE A 72 -1.18 -20.33 -9.22
C PHE A 72 -1.04 -21.65 -9.97
N THR A 73 -1.12 -21.65 -11.30
CA THR A 73 -0.98 -22.86 -12.12
C THR A 73 0.46 -23.13 -12.56
N THR A 74 1.31 -22.09 -12.57
CA THR A 74 2.63 -22.12 -13.20
C THR A 74 3.77 -22.08 -12.18
N PHE A 75 3.49 -22.10 -10.87
CA PHE A 75 4.53 -22.43 -9.89
C PHE A 75 5.10 -23.80 -10.26
N PRO A 76 6.33 -23.86 -10.82
CA PRO A 76 6.94 -25.15 -11.06
C PRO A 76 7.11 -25.73 -9.67
N GLU A 77 6.51 -26.90 -9.40
CA GLU A 77 6.48 -27.56 -8.08
C GLU A 77 7.87 -27.78 -7.45
N ASN A 78 8.95 -27.40 -8.15
CA ASN A 78 10.34 -27.65 -7.84
C ASN A 78 11.21 -26.38 -7.68
N GLU A 79 10.71 -25.17 -7.94
CA GLU A 79 11.45 -23.92 -7.67
C GLU A 79 10.91 -23.27 -6.39
N PHE A 80 11.42 -23.72 -5.24
CA PHE A 80 11.06 -23.15 -3.93
C PHE A 80 11.22 -21.62 -3.95
N GLY A 81 10.08 -20.95 -3.76
CA GLY A 81 9.85 -19.58 -4.18
C GLY A 81 10.82 -18.56 -3.59
N ARG A 82 11.42 -17.79 -4.50
CA ARG A 82 12.06 -16.47 -4.33
C ARG A 82 11.98 -15.71 -5.66
N ASN A 83 10.85 -15.83 -6.34
CA ASN A 83 10.64 -15.26 -7.67
C ASN A 83 10.03 -13.86 -7.56
N ILE A 84 10.39 -13.03 -8.53
CA ILE A 84 9.76 -11.74 -8.76
C ILE A 84 8.86 -11.88 -9.99
N TYR A 85 7.62 -11.43 -9.87
CA TYR A 85 6.67 -11.42 -10.96
C TYR A 85 6.38 -9.97 -11.34
N TYR A 86 6.52 -9.64 -12.62
CA TYR A 86 6.38 -8.29 -13.13
C TYR A 86 5.16 -8.19 -14.05
N TYR A 87 4.22 -7.33 -13.68
CA TYR A 87 3.07 -6.97 -14.50
C TYR A 87 3.28 -5.57 -15.07
N ASP A 88 3.27 -5.43 -16.39
CA ASP A 88 3.65 -4.17 -17.05
C ASP A 88 2.53 -3.11 -17.09
N GLY A 89 1.30 -3.49 -16.73
CA GLY A 89 0.15 -2.60 -16.67
C GLY A 89 -0.49 -2.26 -18.02
N THR A 90 -0.02 -2.85 -19.12
CA THR A 90 -0.54 -2.52 -20.47
C THR A 90 -2.00 -2.91 -20.65
N ALA A 91 -2.49 -3.91 -19.92
CA ALA A 91 -3.89 -4.35 -19.94
C ALA A 91 -4.78 -3.61 -18.91
N GLY A 92 -4.24 -2.65 -18.16
CA GLY A 92 -4.98 -1.87 -17.16
C GLY A 92 -4.59 -2.21 -15.72
N PRO A 93 -5.49 -1.97 -14.73
CA PRO A 93 -5.21 -2.29 -13.34
C PRO A 93 -5.13 -3.80 -13.13
N PHE A 94 -4.29 -4.19 -12.19
CA PHE A 94 -4.20 -5.58 -11.76
C PHE A 94 -5.32 -5.88 -10.75
N ILE A 95 -6.15 -6.89 -11.01
CA ILE A 95 -7.35 -7.17 -10.20
C ILE A 95 -7.26 -8.55 -9.55
N VAL A 96 -7.36 -8.59 -8.23
CA VAL A 96 -7.57 -9.83 -7.45
C VAL A 96 -9.07 -10.04 -7.28
N ASN A 97 -9.67 -10.83 -8.16
CA ASN A 97 -11.13 -11.08 -8.22
C ASN A 97 -11.53 -12.51 -7.81
N SER A 98 -10.61 -13.26 -7.22
CA SER A 98 -10.84 -14.60 -6.66
C SER A 98 -10.07 -14.73 -5.35
N PRO A 99 -10.55 -15.47 -4.35
CA PRO A 99 -9.81 -15.69 -3.11
C PRO A 99 -8.44 -16.32 -3.37
N TRP A 100 -7.40 -15.76 -2.74
CA TRP A 100 -6.03 -16.25 -2.85
C TRP A 100 -5.62 -16.92 -1.54
N ILE A 101 -5.16 -18.17 -1.63
CA ILE A 101 -4.65 -18.93 -0.48
C ILE A 101 -3.16 -19.18 -0.66
N MET A 102 -2.36 -18.48 0.14
CA MET A 102 -0.91 -18.56 0.16
C MET A 102 -0.47 -19.78 0.96
N ARG A 103 -0.18 -20.87 0.23
CA ARG A 103 0.35 -22.11 0.81
C ARG A 103 1.83 -21.98 1.14
N ASN A 104 2.28 -22.70 2.16
CA ASN A 104 3.67 -22.66 2.62
C ASN A 104 4.65 -23.17 1.54
N ASP A 105 4.24 -24.12 0.71
CA ASP A 105 5.04 -24.62 -0.41
C ASP A 105 5.39 -23.55 -1.48
N LEU A 106 4.69 -22.41 -1.50
CA LEU A 106 4.95 -21.31 -2.44
C LEU A 106 6.19 -20.48 -2.10
N GLY A 107 6.74 -20.59 -0.88
CA GLY A 107 7.91 -19.83 -0.45
C GLY A 107 7.66 -18.31 -0.41
N SER A 108 8.68 -17.53 -0.74
CA SER A 108 8.61 -16.06 -0.70
C SER A 108 8.56 -15.46 -2.10
N ASN A 109 7.61 -14.59 -2.39
CA ASN A 109 7.45 -14.02 -3.73
C ASN A 109 7.18 -12.52 -3.69
N LEU A 110 7.65 -11.79 -4.71
CA LEU A 110 7.37 -10.37 -4.89
C LEU A 110 6.64 -10.15 -6.21
N LEU A 111 5.56 -9.38 -6.16
CA LEU A 111 4.80 -8.93 -7.31
C LEU A 111 5.10 -7.45 -7.52
N ILE A 112 5.67 -7.10 -8.67
CA ILE A 112 5.91 -5.72 -9.08
C ILE A 112 4.87 -5.36 -10.12
N LEU A 113 4.00 -4.41 -9.78
CA LEU A 113 2.87 -4.00 -10.60
C LEU A 113 3.13 -2.60 -11.13
N ASN A 114 3.29 -2.47 -12.45
CA ASN A 114 3.37 -1.18 -13.13
C ASN A 114 1.97 -0.66 -13.49
N SER A 115 1.06 -0.73 -12.53
CA SER A 115 -0.35 -0.36 -12.62
C SER A 115 -0.89 -0.09 -11.22
N ASP A 116 -2.18 0.22 -11.13
CA ASP A 116 -2.93 0.09 -9.88
C ASP A 116 -3.16 -1.39 -9.53
N LEU A 117 -3.41 -1.65 -8.24
CA LEU A 117 -3.83 -2.93 -7.68
C LEU A 117 -5.25 -2.77 -7.13
N ILE A 118 -6.18 -3.62 -7.56
CA ILE A 118 -7.56 -3.68 -7.05
C ILE A 118 -7.76 -5.04 -6.39
N VAL A 119 -8.02 -5.05 -5.08
CA VAL A 119 -8.28 -6.25 -4.31
C VAL A 119 -9.78 -6.36 -4.07
N GLN A 120 -10.44 -7.29 -4.75
CA GLN A 120 -11.89 -7.52 -4.64
C GLN A 120 -12.22 -8.76 -3.80
N GLU A 121 -11.25 -9.63 -3.58
CA GLU A 121 -11.41 -10.87 -2.82
C GLU A 121 -10.31 -11.02 -1.76
N ASN A 122 -10.57 -11.87 -0.76
CA ASN A 122 -9.63 -12.10 0.33
C ASN A 122 -8.29 -12.70 -0.16
N ILE A 123 -7.22 -12.32 0.52
CA ILE A 123 -5.89 -12.91 0.36
C ILE A 123 -5.49 -13.43 1.74
N GLU A 124 -5.30 -14.74 1.87
CA GLU A 124 -5.12 -15.42 3.15
C GLU A 124 -3.92 -16.37 3.11
N TYR A 125 -3.31 -16.65 4.26
CA TYR A 125 -2.38 -17.77 4.38
C TYR A 125 -3.15 -19.08 4.55
N GLY A 126 -2.67 -20.14 3.90
CA GLY A 126 -3.21 -21.48 4.11
C GLY A 126 -3.04 -21.93 5.56
N THR A 127 -3.93 -22.82 6.02
CA THR A 127 -3.92 -23.39 7.37
C THR A 127 -2.92 -24.53 7.54
N GLU A 128 -2.11 -24.80 6.52
CA GLU A 128 -1.12 -25.87 6.51
C GLU A 128 -0.08 -25.63 7.62
N GLN A 129 0.11 -26.64 8.47
CA GLN A 129 1.16 -26.59 9.47
C GLN A 129 2.52 -26.82 8.81
N ILE A 130 3.50 -26.00 9.21
CA ILE A 130 4.91 -26.27 8.96
C ILE A 130 5.28 -27.45 9.85
N THR A 131 5.56 -28.60 9.25
CA THR A 131 6.00 -29.80 9.96
C THR A 131 7.48 -29.68 10.32
N GLY A 132 7.98 -30.43 11.32
CA GLY A 132 9.29 -30.18 11.94
C GLY A 132 10.53 -30.25 11.02
N ASP A 133 10.39 -30.83 9.84
CA ASP A 133 11.46 -30.89 8.82
C ASP A 133 11.32 -29.77 7.76
N ASP A 134 10.25 -28.99 7.80
CA ASP A 134 10.03 -27.87 6.91
C ASP A 134 10.94 -26.71 7.32
N ASN A 135 11.92 -26.43 6.46
CA ASN A 135 12.75 -25.25 6.59
C ASN A 135 11.88 -23.99 6.63
N ILE A 136 12.27 -23.05 7.47
CA ILE A 136 11.66 -21.72 7.60
C ILE A 136 11.53 -20.96 6.26
N ASN A 137 12.35 -21.34 5.28
CA ASN A 137 12.31 -20.86 3.89
C ASN A 137 11.06 -21.30 3.11
N ARG A 138 10.28 -22.25 3.65
CA ARG A 138 8.95 -22.66 3.17
C ARG A 138 7.82 -21.90 3.87
N LEU A 139 8.11 -20.89 4.67
CA LEU A 139 7.04 -20.05 5.22
C LEU A 139 6.54 -19.14 4.10
N SER A 140 5.26 -19.24 3.74
CA SER A 140 4.74 -18.40 2.66
C SER A 140 4.86 -16.92 3.02
N SER A 141 5.37 -16.11 2.09
CA SER A 141 5.35 -14.66 2.18
C SER A 141 5.16 -14.06 0.80
N ILE A 142 4.33 -13.02 0.71
CA ILE A 142 4.04 -12.32 -0.55
C ILE A 142 4.22 -10.82 -0.35
N GLY A 143 4.91 -10.19 -1.29
CA GLY A 143 5.03 -8.74 -1.39
C GLY A 143 4.35 -8.22 -2.65
N PHE A 144 3.76 -7.03 -2.56
CA PHE A 144 3.19 -6.25 -3.64
C PHE A 144 3.88 -4.90 -3.66
N LEU A 145 4.60 -4.62 -4.74
CA LEU A 145 5.25 -3.34 -5.01
C LEU A 145 4.54 -2.68 -6.19
N VAL A 146 3.73 -1.67 -5.92
CA VAL A 146 2.74 -1.12 -6.84
C VAL A 146 3.17 0.29 -7.25
N LYS A 147 3.40 0.54 -8.54
CA LYS A 147 3.69 1.89 -9.07
C LYS A 147 2.46 2.77 -9.17
N GLY A 148 1.27 2.24 -8.88
CA GLY A 148 0.05 3.02 -8.74
C GLY A 148 -0.57 2.97 -7.34
N ASN A 149 -1.89 3.03 -7.30
CA ASN A 149 -2.70 2.98 -6.09
C ASN A 149 -3.08 1.53 -5.75
N ILE A 150 -3.41 1.29 -4.48
CA ILE A 150 -3.99 0.02 -4.02
C ILE A 150 -5.41 0.30 -3.52
N THR A 151 -6.39 -0.27 -4.20
CA THR A 151 -7.81 -0.16 -3.85
C THR A 151 -8.30 -1.48 -3.31
N VAL A 152 -8.73 -1.50 -2.05
CA VAL A 152 -9.34 -2.66 -1.41
C VAL A 152 -10.85 -2.49 -1.41
N ASP A 153 -11.55 -3.42 -2.02
CA ASP A 153 -13.01 -3.42 -2.08
C ASP A 153 -13.60 -3.51 -0.67
N PRO A 154 -14.72 -2.81 -0.37
CA PRO A 154 -15.43 -2.89 0.91
C PRO A 154 -15.76 -4.32 1.39
N SER A 155 -15.97 -5.27 0.46
CA SER A 155 -16.30 -6.66 0.78
C SER A 155 -15.12 -7.49 1.30
N VAL A 156 -13.88 -7.09 1.00
CA VAL A 156 -12.67 -7.79 1.47
C VAL A 156 -12.56 -7.66 2.98
N THR A 157 -12.35 -8.78 3.66
CA THR A 157 -12.23 -8.85 5.12
C THR A 157 -10.84 -9.24 5.58
N HIS A 158 -10.08 -9.96 4.75
CA HIS A 158 -8.76 -10.47 5.10
C HIS A 158 -7.77 -10.22 3.97
N MET A 159 -6.61 -9.69 4.32
CA MET A 159 -5.45 -9.54 3.44
C MET A 159 -4.19 -9.97 4.17
N VAL A 160 -3.26 -10.60 3.46
CA VAL A 160 -1.97 -11.00 3.99
C VAL A 160 -0.82 -10.58 3.08
N GLY A 161 0.32 -10.27 3.68
CA GLY A 161 1.56 -9.94 2.96
C GLY A 161 2.00 -8.48 3.09
N VAL A 162 2.97 -8.10 2.28
CA VAL A 162 3.56 -6.76 2.28
C VAL A 162 3.01 -5.95 1.12
N TYR A 163 2.41 -4.80 1.37
CA TYR A 163 1.82 -3.92 0.35
C TYR A 163 2.54 -2.58 0.36
N ILE A 164 3.12 -2.19 -0.77
CA ILE A 164 3.87 -0.96 -0.94
C ILE A 164 3.33 -0.21 -2.16
N ALA A 165 2.63 0.89 -1.93
CA ALA A 165 2.15 1.80 -2.96
C ALA A 165 3.18 2.92 -3.18
N LEU A 166 3.97 2.82 -4.25
CA LEU A 166 4.99 3.80 -4.62
C LEU A 166 4.40 5.03 -5.28
N GLY A 167 3.39 4.85 -6.13
CA GLY A 167 2.91 5.89 -7.04
C GLY A 167 3.89 6.23 -8.16
N GLU A 168 3.43 7.04 -9.13
CA GLU A 168 4.29 7.48 -10.22
C GLU A 168 5.37 8.44 -9.69
N GLU A 169 6.53 8.39 -10.35
CA GLU A 169 7.72 9.15 -9.95
C GLU A 169 7.55 10.66 -10.11
N ASN A 170 6.69 11.07 -11.05
CA ASN A 170 6.44 12.49 -11.35
C ASN A 170 5.38 13.13 -10.44
N ILE A 171 4.74 12.34 -9.58
CA ILE A 171 3.76 12.84 -8.62
C ILE A 171 4.46 13.00 -7.27
N GLU A 172 4.76 14.22 -6.85
CA GLU A 172 5.42 14.43 -5.56
C GLU A 172 4.46 14.20 -4.38
N ARG A 173 3.17 14.51 -4.56
CA ARG A 173 2.14 14.46 -3.52
C ARG A 173 0.81 13.95 -4.05
N CYS A 174 0.15 13.13 -3.25
CA CYS A 174 -1.26 12.80 -3.50
C CYS A 174 -2.14 14.02 -3.17
N PRO A 175 -3.08 14.42 -4.06
CA PRO A 175 -4.04 15.49 -3.77
C PRO A 175 -4.93 15.09 -2.60
N LEU A 176 -5.38 16.04 -1.79
CA LEU A 176 -6.34 15.74 -0.70
C LEU A 176 -7.69 15.34 -1.30
N LEU A 177 -8.35 14.37 -0.66
CA LEU A 177 -9.65 13.83 -1.09
C LEU A 177 -10.84 14.74 -0.82
N GLU A 178 -10.62 15.84 -0.10
CA GLU A 178 -11.68 16.74 0.37
C GLU A 178 -12.21 17.68 -0.72
N ASN A 179 -11.48 17.75 -1.84
CA ASN A 179 -11.99 18.34 -3.07
C ASN A 179 -12.16 17.20 -4.08
N PRO A 180 -13.38 16.66 -4.29
CA PRO A 180 -13.67 16.07 -5.61
C PRO A 180 -13.18 17.07 -6.67
N PRO A 181 -12.76 16.66 -7.87
CA PRO A 181 -12.37 17.59 -8.94
C PRO A 181 -13.57 18.47 -9.31
N GLY A 182 -13.82 19.47 -8.47
CA GLY A 182 -14.49 20.70 -8.78
C GLY A 182 -13.52 21.35 -9.72
N ILE A 183 -13.82 21.21 -11.00
CA ILE A 183 -13.71 22.27 -12.00
C ILE A 183 -12.70 23.31 -11.51
N CYS A 184 -11.44 23.18 -11.92
CA CYS A 184 -10.55 24.33 -11.92
C CYS A 184 -11.25 25.36 -12.82
N SER A 185 -12.12 26.18 -12.26
CA SER A 185 -12.83 27.21 -13.01
C SER A 185 -11.73 28.17 -13.44
N ASP A 186 -11.56 28.31 -14.75
CA ASP A 186 -10.51 29.13 -15.38
C ASP A 186 -10.51 30.61 -14.92
N ASP A 187 -11.46 31.02 -14.09
CA ASP A 187 -11.75 32.41 -13.71
C ASP A 187 -11.27 32.83 -12.31
N GLN A 188 -10.52 32.00 -11.57
CA GLN A 188 -9.95 32.39 -10.27
C GLN A 188 -8.43 32.22 -10.29
N ALA A 189 -7.75 33.20 -10.88
CA ALA A 189 -6.30 33.37 -10.79
C ALA A 189 -5.92 33.87 -9.38
N GLU A 190 -6.01 33.00 -8.38
CA GLU A 190 -5.31 33.20 -7.11
C GLU A 190 -3.87 32.65 -7.25
N PRO A 191 -2.82 33.42 -6.90
CA PRO A 191 -1.43 33.15 -7.26
C PRO A 191 -0.76 31.97 -6.49
N ASP A 192 -1.47 31.32 -5.58
CA ASP A 192 -0.96 30.31 -4.66
C ASP A 192 -1.78 28.99 -4.66
N ASN A 193 -2.83 28.90 -5.48
CA ASN A 193 -3.53 27.63 -5.68
C ASN A 193 -2.75 26.71 -6.62
N PHE A 194 -2.15 25.70 -6.00
CA PHE A 194 -1.45 24.54 -6.58
C PHE A 194 -2.41 23.63 -7.38
N CYS A 195 -3.18 24.20 -8.30
CA CYS A 195 -3.89 23.47 -9.34
C CYS A 195 -2.94 23.39 -10.53
N ASP A 196 -2.03 22.41 -10.49
CA ASP A 196 -1.13 22.17 -11.60
C ASP A 196 -1.94 21.78 -12.85
N LYS A 197 -1.96 22.68 -13.84
CA LYS A 197 -2.60 22.49 -15.16
C LYS A 197 -1.97 21.36 -15.98
N SER A 198 -0.96 20.66 -15.44
CA SER A 198 -0.36 19.48 -16.06
C SER A 198 -1.08 18.17 -15.75
N LEU A 199 -2.07 18.15 -14.84
CA LEU A 199 -2.86 16.95 -14.58
C LEU A 199 -3.69 16.60 -15.83
N PRO A 200 -3.61 15.35 -16.35
CA PRO A 200 -4.32 14.96 -17.56
C PRO A 200 -5.83 15.15 -17.38
N ASN A 201 -6.43 15.98 -18.23
CA ASN A 201 -7.85 16.38 -18.24
C ASN A 201 -8.87 15.23 -18.43
N SER A 202 -8.48 13.97 -18.24
CA SER A 202 -9.31 12.78 -18.47
C SER A 202 -9.90 12.16 -17.18
N CYS A 203 -9.75 12.83 -16.04
CA CYS A 203 -10.34 12.40 -14.77
C CYS A 203 -11.87 12.54 -14.73
N SER A 204 -12.56 11.63 -15.41
CA SER A 204 -14.02 11.56 -15.44
C SER A 204 -14.53 10.59 -14.37
N SER A 205 -14.96 11.17 -13.24
CA SER A 205 -15.85 10.61 -12.21
C SER A 205 -15.53 9.23 -11.63
N GLY A 206 -15.04 9.20 -10.39
CA GLY A 206 -15.22 8.08 -9.45
C GLY A 206 -13.98 7.24 -9.17
N PHE A 207 -12.95 7.32 -10.01
CA PHE A 207 -11.64 6.72 -9.75
C PHE A 207 -10.58 7.81 -9.58
N ASP A 208 -9.69 7.55 -8.64
CA ASP A 208 -8.53 8.38 -8.31
C ASP A 208 -7.51 8.26 -9.44
N CYS A 209 -7.72 9.01 -10.52
CA CYS A 209 -6.97 8.91 -11.77
C CYS A 209 -5.56 9.51 -11.70
N LEU A 210 -5.08 9.74 -10.48
CA LEU A 210 -3.70 9.98 -10.18
C LEU A 210 -3.17 8.77 -9.41
N SER A 211 -2.34 7.96 -10.07
CA SER A 211 -1.62 6.82 -9.49
C SER A 211 -0.52 7.32 -8.53
N CYS A 212 -0.90 8.05 -7.48
CA CYS A 212 0.01 8.79 -6.62
C CYS A 212 0.62 7.95 -5.49
N GLY A 213 0.25 6.67 -5.37
CA GLY A 213 0.74 5.78 -4.31
C GLY A 213 -0.17 5.77 -3.08
N ARG A 214 -1.48 5.85 -3.30
CA ARG A 214 -2.51 5.81 -2.25
C ARG A 214 -2.98 4.38 -1.98
N ILE A 215 -3.27 4.08 -0.71
CA ILE A 215 -4.01 2.87 -0.33
C ILE A 215 -5.40 3.27 0.18
N THR A 216 -6.47 2.66 -0.37
CA THR A 216 -7.87 2.95 -0.01
C THR A 216 -8.65 1.69 0.36
N SER A 217 -9.55 1.76 1.36
CA SER A 217 -10.37 0.63 1.82
C SER A 217 -11.86 0.67 1.40
N GLY A 218 -12.25 1.72 0.68
CA GLY A 218 -13.61 1.99 0.22
C GLY A 218 -14.58 2.46 1.32
N SER A 219 -15.52 3.33 0.95
CA SER A 219 -16.60 3.82 1.83
C SER A 219 -17.87 3.01 1.57
N SER A 220 -18.25 2.12 2.49
CA SER A 220 -19.58 1.44 2.54
C SER A 220 -19.58 0.15 3.36
N SER A 221 -18.41 -0.37 3.75
CA SER A 221 -18.36 -1.62 4.51
C SER A 221 -18.72 -1.42 5.98
N THR A 222 -19.54 -2.34 6.50
CA THR A 222 -19.71 -2.57 7.95
C THR A 222 -18.87 -3.76 8.42
N ASN A 223 -17.92 -4.23 7.62
CA ASN A 223 -17.00 -5.30 8.00
C ASN A 223 -15.61 -4.73 8.30
N GLN A 224 -14.96 -5.31 9.30
CA GLN A 224 -13.56 -5.01 9.58
C GLN A 224 -12.68 -5.50 8.41
N LEU A 225 -11.72 -4.68 7.99
CA LEU A 225 -10.58 -5.12 7.20
C LEU A 225 -9.46 -5.57 8.15
N GLN A 226 -9.08 -6.84 8.10
CA GLN A 226 -7.92 -7.35 8.80
C GLN A 226 -6.76 -7.55 7.82
N VAL A 227 -5.66 -6.86 8.08
CA VAL A 227 -4.42 -6.99 7.29
C VAL A 227 -3.36 -7.59 8.19
N ASN A 228 -2.96 -8.83 7.91
CA ASN A 228 -1.83 -9.48 8.59
C ASN A 228 -0.59 -9.34 7.70
N GLY A 229 0.22 -8.32 7.97
CA GLY A 229 1.33 -7.96 7.12
C GLY A 229 1.79 -6.53 7.30
N LEU A 230 2.36 -5.94 6.27
CA LEU A 230 2.87 -4.57 6.31
C LEU A 230 2.24 -3.75 5.18
N MET A 231 1.79 -2.54 5.48
CA MET A 231 1.31 -1.59 4.47
C MET A 231 2.14 -0.31 4.50
N MET A 232 2.54 0.15 3.32
CA MET A 232 3.24 1.41 3.12
C MET A 232 2.69 2.12 1.90
N ALA A 233 2.47 3.41 2.04
CA ALA A 233 1.87 4.24 1.01
C ALA A 233 2.39 5.66 1.17
N ARG A 234 2.25 6.47 0.12
CA ARG A 234 2.37 7.93 0.23
C ARG A 234 1.18 8.54 0.94
N GLN A 235 0.00 7.92 0.82
CA GLN A 235 -1.21 8.33 1.53
C GLN A 235 -2.11 7.13 1.83
N PHE A 236 -2.74 7.15 3.00
CA PHE A 236 -3.82 6.23 3.36
C PHE A 236 -5.16 6.96 3.32
N ASN A 237 -6.18 6.33 2.76
CA ASN A 237 -7.55 6.80 2.80
C ASN A 237 -8.47 5.64 3.22
N PHE A 238 -8.62 5.50 4.53
CA PHE A 238 -9.46 4.50 5.15
C PHE A 238 -10.83 5.10 5.42
N GLN A 239 -11.86 4.50 4.82
CA GLN A 239 -13.21 5.08 4.81
C GLN A 239 -14.28 4.11 5.31
N ARG A 240 -13.90 2.94 5.84
CA ARG A 240 -14.88 1.99 6.36
C ARG A 240 -15.47 2.52 7.67
N GLY A 241 -16.78 2.35 7.82
CA GLY A 241 -17.56 2.88 8.93
C GLY A 241 -18.08 1.77 9.84
N LEU A 242 -17.22 0.85 10.27
CA LEU A 242 -17.59 -0.19 11.23
C LEU A 242 -17.85 0.46 12.59
N VAL A 243 -19.07 0.32 13.09
CA VAL A 243 -19.46 0.77 14.43
C VAL A 243 -19.89 -0.46 15.23
N THR A 244 -19.14 -0.83 16.26
CA THR A 244 -19.45 -1.95 17.15
C THR A 244 -19.44 -1.52 18.62
N VAL A 245 -20.17 -2.25 19.46
CA VAL A 245 -20.17 -2.04 20.92
C VAL A 245 -18.83 -2.42 21.57
N GLU A 246 -18.04 -3.25 20.89
CA GLU A 246 -16.73 -3.74 21.34
C GLU A 246 -15.59 -2.79 20.96
N ASN A 247 -15.89 -1.66 20.30
CA ASN A 247 -14.91 -0.66 19.84
C ASN A 247 -13.82 -1.27 18.95
N ILE A 248 -14.23 -2.18 18.07
CA ILE A 248 -13.33 -2.83 17.10
C ILE A 248 -13.03 -1.83 15.97
N PRO A 249 -11.76 -1.66 15.56
CA PRO A 249 -11.42 -0.73 14.49
C PRO A 249 -11.93 -1.22 13.14
N SER A 250 -12.36 -0.29 12.28
CA SER A 250 -12.74 -0.54 10.88
C SER A 250 -11.64 -1.18 10.06
N GLU A 251 -10.40 -0.71 10.25
CA GLU A 251 -9.20 -1.26 9.63
C GLU A 251 -8.21 -1.65 10.74
N ASN A 252 -7.87 -2.95 10.78
CA ASN A 252 -6.90 -3.50 11.71
C ASN A 252 -5.69 -4.02 10.93
N ILE A 253 -4.56 -3.34 11.05
CA ILE A 253 -3.32 -3.69 10.36
C ILE A 253 -2.34 -4.19 11.41
N THR A 254 -2.07 -5.50 11.38
CA THR A 254 -1.15 -6.17 12.31
C THR A 254 0.09 -6.61 11.57
N PHE A 255 1.27 -6.20 12.07
CA PHE A 255 2.53 -6.60 11.48
C PHE A 255 2.78 -8.11 11.62
N ASP A 256 2.87 -8.80 10.48
CA ASP A 256 3.16 -10.24 10.44
C ASP A 256 4.67 -10.51 10.35
N GLY A 257 5.20 -11.23 11.33
CA GLY A 257 6.60 -11.65 11.40
C GLY A 257 7.06 -12.54 10.23
N ARG A 258 6.14 -13.13 9.46
CA ARG A 258 6.47 -13.89 8.23
C ARG A 258 7.32 -13.06 7.25
N ALA A 259 7.04 -11.77 7.12
CA ALA A 259 7.80 -10.88 6.25
C ALA A 259 9.26 -10.67 6.74
N ILE A 260 9.52 -10.77 8.05
CA ILE A 260 10.89 -10.71 8.60
C ILE A 260 11.61 -12.03 8.40
N VAL A 261 10.88 -13.11 8.63
CA VAL A 261 11.41 -14.47 8.69
C VAL A 261 11.72 -15.01 7.29
N ASN A 262 10.85 -14.75 6.31
CA ASN A 262 11.04 -15.14 4.91
C ASN A 262 10.69 -13.98 3.97
N PRO A 263 11.46 -12.87 3.99
CA PRO A 263 11.14 -11.65 3.27
C PRO A 263 10.96 -11.87 1.76
N PRO A 264 9.97 -11.19 1.13
CA PRO A 264 9.86 -11.15 -0.31
C PRO A 264 11.20 -10.76 -0.97
N PRO A 265 11.59 -11.40 -2.08
CA PRO A 265 12.85 -11.14 -2.75
C PRO A 265 12.99 -9.65 -3.10
N GLY A 266 14.08 -9.03 -2.67
CA GLY A 266 14.33 -7.60 -2.87
C GLY A 266 13.79 -6.67 -1.77
N LEU A 267 13.08 -7.21 -0.78
CA LEU A 267 12.59 -6.47 0.39
C LEU A 267 13.33 -6.86 1.69
N GLU A 268 14.45 -7.59 1.61
CA GLU A 268 15.15 -8.15 2.77
C GLU A 268 15.65 -7.09 3.75
N ASP A 269 16.10 -5.94 3.25
CA ASP A 269 16.56 -4.85 4.11
C ASP A 269 15.39 -4.02 4.66
N PHE A 270 14.27 -4.00 3.94
CA PHE A 270 13.04 -3.33 4.36
C PHE A 270 12.40 -4.03 5.55
N THR A 271 12.40 -5.36 5.57
CA THR A 271 11.76 -6.12 6.65
C THR A 271 12.63 -6.19 7.91
N LYS A 272 13.94 -5.94 7.81
CA LYS A 272 14.85 -5.83 8.96
C LYS A 272 14.66 -4.54 9.75
N ALA A 273 14.26 -3.47 9.08
CA ALA A 273 13.98 -2.21 9.72
C ALA A 273 12.55 -2.26 10.26
N LEU A 274 12.41 -2.68 11.52
CA LEU A 274 11.14 -2.54 12.24
C LEU A 274 10.67 -1.09 12.10
N PRO A 275 9.42 -0.84 11.69
CA PRO A 275 8.91 0.51 11.57
C PRO A 275 9.00 1.18 12.93
N VAL A 276 9.95 2.10 13.08
CA VAL A 276 10.00 2.98 14.24
C VAL A 276 9.07 4.13 13.91
N ILE A 277 7.81 4.03 14.33
CA ILE A 277 6.89 5.17 14.29
C ILE A 277 7.42 6.17 15.32
N ARG A 278 8.19 7.15 14.86
CA ARG A 278 8.54 8.31 15.67
C ARG A 278 7.47 9.35 15.42
N GLU A 279 6.69 9.61 16.46
CA GLU A 279 5.87 10.82 16.50
C GLU A 279 6.82 12.02 16.36
N VAL A 280 6.63 12.82 15.32
CA VAL A 280 7.36 14.08 15.15
C VAL A 280 6.38 15.17 15.56
N THR A 281 6.44 15.55 16.82
CA THR A 281 5.72 16.72 17.34
C THR A 281 6.34 17.97 16.69
N PRO A 282 5.55 18.88 16.09
CA PRO A 282 6.05 20.18 15.65
C PRO A 282 6.51 21.05 16.83
#